data_AF-A0A561SMX9-F1
#
_entry.id   AF-A0A561SMX9-F1
#
_cell.length_a   1.000
_cell.length_b   1.000
_cell.length_c   1.000
_cell.angle_alpha   90.00
_cell.angle_beta   90.00
_cell.angle_gamma   90.00
#
_symmetry.space_group_name_H-M   'P 1'
#
loop_
_entity.id
_entity.type
_entity.pdbx_description
1 polymer ?
#
loop_
_entity_poly.entity_id
_entity_poly.type
_entity_poly.pdbx_seq_one_letter_code
_entity_poly.pdbx_strand_id
1 'polypeptide(L)'
;MTRALRYGLVTTGLVLTVCAVLALVAGTALTAASRQLAPFTGRTVGTVSAVDGNRVEVRWTPEGGTERTDPVELAGPAPPVGTRTEVAYDPDAPGTPLVPGAAVLADADSELGTLYLAATVAALVVLVGGWQLSSRRHAAARPARSVPVRRVRIQSGLIARSWLETETAPHRWIPVHFDPVLVGLPSPATVRVHGDPLRDRLVAVDVEGRVLHPSGPVRTREPRGRRTDNPAAPDASTIERMARLAPLRRQFRADLPLLLPAPIAALLWTVVDGAGITTWTATTALLGALGLWLAALRGSDPS
;
A
#
# COMPACT_ATOMS: atom_id res chain seq x y z
N MET A 1 -19.36 -13.40 8.78
CA MET A 1 -18.25 -12.78 8.02
C MET A 1 -17.18 -13.83 7.69
N THR A 2 -16.88 -14.03 6.40
CA THR A 2 -15.91 -15.04 5.92
C THR A 2 -14.47 -14.68 6.34
N ARG A 3 -13.58 -15.67 6.40
CA ARG A 3 -12.17 -15.47 6.76
C ARG A 3 -11.49 -14.46 5.84
N ALA A 4 -11.71 -14.59 4.53
CA ALA A 4 -11.15 -13.71 3.52
C ALA A 4 -11.50 -12.23 3.76
N LEU A 5 -12.76 -11.95 4.13
CA LEU A 5 -13.20 -10.61 4.47
C LEU A 5 -12.54 -10.11 5.76
N ARG A 6 -12.44 -10.95 6.80
CA ARG A 6 -11.72 -10.58 8.04
C ARG A 6 -10.27 -10.22 7.75
N TYR A 7 -9.56 -11.05 6.98
CA TYR A 7 -8.16 -10.81 6.65
C TYR A 7 -8.00 -9.53 5.82
N GLY A 8 -8.83 -9.34 4.79
CA GLY A 8 -8.83 -8.12 3.99
C GLY A 8 -9.16 -6.86 4.80
N LEU A 9 -10.07 -6.93 5.76
CA LEU A 9 -10.38 -5.81 6.65
C LEU A 9 -9.22 -5.49 7.59
N VAL A 10 -8.57 -6.50 8.16
CA VAL A 10 -7.41 -6.29 9.05
C VAL A 10 -6.24 -5.67 8.28
N THR A 11 -5.91 -6.16 7.08
CA THR A 11 -4.81 -5.59 6.29
C THR A 11 -5.16 -4.21 5.72
N THR A 12 -6.43 -3.97 5.36
CA THR A 12 -6.91 -2.62 5.02
C THR A 12 -6.79 -1.67 6.20
N GLY A 13 -7.25 -2.08 7.38
CA GLY A 13 -7.13 -1.31 8.62
C GLY A 13 -5.67 -1.01 8.95
N LEU A 14 -4.76 -1.97 8.77
CA LEU A 14 -3.32 -1.75 8.96
C LEU A 14 -2.78 -0.65 8.03
N VAL A 15 -3.09 -0.69 6.73
CA VAL A 15 -2.66 0.35 5.79
C VAL A 15 -3.22 1.72 6.19
N LEU A 16 -4.52 1.78 6.51
CA LEU A 16 -5.17 3.03 6.92
C LEU A 16 -4.59 3.59 8.23
N THR A 17 -4.24 2.73 9.18
CA THR A 17 -3.55 3.15 10.42
C THR A 17 -2.18 3.72 10.11
N VAL A 18 -1.39 3.09 9.23
CA VAL A 18 -0.08 3.64 8.82
C VAL A 18 -0.27 5.00 8.14
N CYS A 19 -1.19 5.11 7.18
CA CYS A 19 -1.51 6.39 6.52
C CYS A 19 -1.97 7.46 7.52
N ALA A 20 -2.78 7.11 8.52
CA ALA A 20 -3.25 8.04 9.54
C ALA A 20 -2.10 8.55 10.43
N VAL A 21 -1.18 7.66 10.82
CA VAL A 21 0.01 8.04 11.61
C VAL A 21 0.91 8.97 10.78
N LEU A 22 1.18 8.63 9.52
CA LEU A 22 1.97 9.49 8.62
C LEU A 22 1.32 10.85 8.43
N ALA A 23 0.00 10.89 8.20
CA ALA A 23 -0.72 12.14 8.03
C ALA A 23 -0.76 12.98 9.31
N LEU A 24 -0.85 12.35 10.49
CA LEU A 24 -0.80 13.06 11.76
C LEU A 24 0.57 13.71 11.97
N VAL A 25 1.65 12.95 11.80
CA VAL A 25 3.02 13.45 11.95
C VAL A 25 3.26 14.60 10.96
N ALA A 26 2.98 14.37 9.68
CA ALA A 26 3.20 15.38 8.65
C ALA A 26 2.31 16.62 8.84
N GLY A 27 1.06 16.44 9.25
CA GLY A 27 0.16 17.55 9.56
C GLY A 27 0.65 18.40 10.72
N THR A 28 1.20 17.77 11.77
CA THR A 28 1.78 18.52 12.91
C THR A 28 3.02 19.31 12.50
N ALA A 29 3.92 18.71 11.72
CA ALA A 29 5.12 19.35 11.22
C ALA A 29 4.79 20.50 10.25
N LEU A 30 3.88 20.27 9.31
CA LEU A 30 3.41 21.30 8.38
C LEU A 30 2.75 22.48 9.10
N THR A 31 1.97 22.22 10.15
CA THR A 31 1.35 23.29 10.94
C THR A 31 2.42 24.12 11.67
N ALA A 32 3.47 23.47 12.21
CA ALA A 32 4.58 24.16 12.83
C ALA A 32 5.37 25.02 11.82
N ALA A 33 5.70 24.45 10.65
CA ALA A 33 6.36 25.18 9.57
C ALA A 33 5.52 26.35 9.07
N SER A 34 4.21 26.17 8.92
CA SER A 34 3.28 27.24 8.50
C SER A 34 3.27 28.40 9.50
N ARG A 35 3.30 28.11 10.81
CA ARG A 35 3.41 29.16 11.85
C ARG A 35 4.75 29.89 11.79
N GLN A 36 5.83 29.16 11.51
CA GLN A 36 7.17 29.74 11.35
C GLN A 36 7.24 30.63 10.10
N LEU A 37 6.57 30.24 9.00
CA LEU A 37 6.57 30.96 7.74
C LEU A 37 5.58 32.15 7.70
N ALA A 38 4.56 32.16 8.57
CA ALA A 38 3.51 33.18 8.57
C ALA A 38 4.01 34.65 8.67
N PRO A 39 5.04 34.98 9.47
CA PRO A 39 5.55 36.35 9.56
C PRO A 39 6.25 36.85 8.29
N PHE A 40 6.70 35.94 7.42
CA PHE A 40 7.50 36.24 6.23
C PHE A 40 6.65 36.83 5.10
N THR A 41 6.25 38.09 5.26
CA THR A 41 5.37 38.81 4.33
C THR A 41 6.12 39.85 3.48
N GLY A 42 7.24 40.37 3.97
CA GLY A 42 8.10 41.29 3.22
C GLY A 42 8.82 40.59 2.08
N ARG A 43 9.00 41.28 0.94
CA ARG A 43 9.70 40.79 -0.25
C ARG A 43 10.69 41.81 -0.76
N THR A 44 11.88 41.34 -1.14
CA THR A 44 12.91 42.16 -1.78
C THR A 44 13.84 41.27 -2.61
N VAL A 45 14.82 41.86 -3.29
CA VAL A 45 15.82 41.11 -4.07
C VAL A 45 17.17 41.22 -3.38
N GLY A 46 17.82 40.07 -3.19
CA GLY A 46 19.17 39.94 -2.68
C GLY A 46 20.13 39.34 -3.69
N THR A 47 21.41 39.36 -3.35
CA THR A 47 22.49 38.70 -4.09
C THR A 47 23.23 37.76 -3.17
N VAL A 48 23.48 36.53 -3.62
CA VAL A 48 24.32 35.56 -2.89
C VAL A 48 25.75 36.08 -2.86
N SER A 49 26.29 36.39 -1.68
CA SER A 49 27.64 36.94 -1.49
C SER A 49 28.67 35.86 -1.18
N ALA A 50 28.27 34.78 -0.50
CA ALA A 50 29.13 33.66 -0.19
C ALA A 50 28.34 32.35 -0.14
N VAL A 51 29.04 31.24 -0.33
CA VAL A 51 28.51 29.87 -0.29
C VAL A 51 29.43 29.03 0.57
N ASP A 52 28.87 28.36 1.57
CA ASP A 52 29.56 27.39 2.43
C ASP A 52 28.70 26.12 2.56
N GLY A 53 29.02 25.08 1.79
CA GLY A 53 28.23 23.86 1.74
C GLY A 53 26.78 24.12 1.29
N ASN A 54 25.81 23.85 2.18
CA ASN A 54 24.38 24.11 1.96
C ASN A 54 23.92 25.44 2.58
N ARG A 55 24.84 26.28 3.04
CA ARG A 55 24.55 27.60 3.61
C ARG A 55 25.00 28.68 2.64
N VAL A 56 24.13 29.67 2.42
CA VAL A 56 24.44 30.83 1.60
C VAL A 56 24.38 32.09 2.44
N GLU A 57 25.31 33.00 2.20
CA GLU A 57 25.18 34.38 2.68
C GLU A 57 24.47 35.18 1.60
N VAL A 58 23.38 35.84 1.98
CA VAL A 58 22.60 36.68 1.08
C VAL A 58 22.78 38.10 1.52
N ARG A 59 23.24 38.96 0.61
CA ARG A 59 23.29 40.41 0.79
C ARG A 59 22.03 41.03 0.21
N TRP A 60 21.29 41.79 1.01
CA TRP A 60 19.97 42.32 0.66
C TRP A 60 19.65 43.57 1.48
N THR A 61 18.59 44.29 1.11
CA THR A 61 18.14 45.49 1.83
C THR A 61 16.63 45.38 2.10
N PRO A 62 16.19 45.34 3.38
CA PRO A 62 14.78 45.40 3.73
C PRO A 62 14.18 46.77 3.36
N GLU A 63 12.87 46.82 3.16
CA GLU A 63 12.18 48.07 2.83
C GLU A 63 12.34 49.09 3.98
N GLY A 64 12.87 50.27 3.66
CA GLY A 64 13.15 51.32 4.67
C GLY A 64 14.33 51.02 5.61
N GLY A 65 15.08 49.94 5.38
CA GLY A 65 16.22 49.53 6.21
C GLY A 65 17.58 49.74 5.55
N THR A 66 18.64 49.31 6.24
CA THR A 66 20.02 49.32 5.74
C THR A 66 20.38 47.99 5.08
N GLU A 67 21.32 48.03 4.12
CA GLU A 67 21.89 46.81 3.53
C GLU A 67 22.47 45.91 4.63
N ARG A 68 22.21 44.60 4.51
CA ARG A 68 22.66 43.58 5.44
C ARG A 68 22.99 42.28 4.71
N THR A 69 23.78 41.45 5.37
CA THR A 69 24.13 40.11 4.91
C THR A 69 23.74 39.12 5.98
N ASP A 70 22.85 38.19 5.64
CA ASP A 70 22.41 37.16 6.59
C ASP A 70 22.59 35.77 5.98
N PRO A 71 22.91 34.78 6.82
CA PRO A 71 23.03 33.39 6.40
C PRO A 71 21.65 32.74 6.21
N VAL A 72 21.51 31.92 5.17
CA VAL A 72 20.33 31.10 4.92
C VAL A 72 20.77 29.66 4.64
N GLU A 73 20.20 28.71 5.36
CA GLU A 73 20.39 27.29 5.11
C GLU A 73 19.47 26.81 3.99
N LEU A 74 20.02 26.03 3.07
CA LEU A 74 19.32 25.46 1.92
C LEU A 74 19.20 23.94 2.09
N ALA A 75 18.12 23.37 1.55
CA ALA A 75 17.94 21.92 1.47
C ALA A 75 18.69 21.28 0.29
N GLY A 76 19.10 22.09 -0.69
CA GLY A 76 19.69 21.63 -1.94
C GLY A 76 21.05 22.26 -2.24
N PRO A 77 21.60 22.02 -3.45
CA PRO A 77 22.84 22.63 -3.87
C PRO A 77 22.71 24.15 -3.87
N ALA A 78 23.70 24.83 -3.29
CA ALA A 78 23.70 26.28 -3.23
C ALA A 78 23.88 26.90 -4.63
N PRO A 79 23.11 27.96 -4.96
CA PRO A 79 23.33 28.71 -6.19
C PRO A 79 24.71 29.39 -6.19
N PRO A 80 25.29 29.68 -7.38
CA PRO A 80 26.58 30.36 -7.47
C PRO A 80 26.57 31.75 -6.80
N VAL A 81 27.73 32.17 -6.29
CA VAL A 81 27.95 33.54 -5.82
C VAL A 81 27.62 34.54 -6.94
N GLY A 82 26.95 35.64 -6.59
CA GLY A 82 26.46 36.66 -7.51
C GLY A 82 25.04 36.40 -8.04
N THR A 83 24.46 35.22 -7.76
CA THR A 83 23.07 34.93 -8.16
C THR A 83 22.11 35.90 -7.47
N ARG A 84 21.24 36.55 -8.25
CA ARG A 84 20.12 37.35 -7.74
C ARG A 84 18.98 36.41 -7.34
N THR A 85 18.45 36.61 -6.15
CA THR A 85 17.37 35.78 -5.60
C THR A 85 16.34 36.63 -4.87
N GLU A 86 15.10 36.14 -4.81
CA GLU A 86 14.06 36.75 -4.00
C GLU A 86 14.32 36.45 -2.52
N VAL A 87 14.17 37.47 -1.68
CA VAL A 87 14.35 37.38 -0.24
C VAL A 87 13.01 37.68 0.43
N ALA A 88 12.48 36.68 1.12
CA ALA A 88 11.34 36.82 2.01
C ALA A 88 11.82 37.12 3.44
N TYR A 89 11.21 38.08 4.11
CA TYR A 89 11.59 38.47 5.47
C TYR A 89 10.36 38.88 6.31
N ASP A 90 10.50 38.82 7.62
CA ASP A 90 9.56 39.40 8.58
C ASP A 90 9.81 40.91 8.70
N PRO A 91 8.85 41.79 8.32
CA PRO A 91 9.02 43.24 8.45
C PRO A 91 9.24 43.72 9.89
N ASP A 92 8.71 43.01 10.88
CA ASP A 92 8.84 43.35 12.30
C ASP A 92 10.17 42.82 12.89
N ALA A 93 10.74 41.79 12.27
CA ALA A 93 11.99 41.15 12.69
C ALA A 93 12.85 40.64 11.52
N PRO A 94 13.51 41.52 10.74
CA PRO A 94 14.18 41.17 9.47
C PRO A 94 15.48 40.35 9.62
N GLY A 95 15.75 39.74 10.78
CA GLY A 95 17.02 39.08 11.09
C GLY A 95 17.20 37.65 10.56
N THR A 96 16.17 37.04 9.96
CA THR A 96 16.21 35.63 9.54
C THR A 96 15.59 35.42 8.15
N PRO A 97 16.14 36.02 7.09
CA PRO A 97 15.53 35.95 5.76
C PRO A 97 15.44 34.52 5.21
N LEU A 98 14.50 34.32 4.29
CA LEU A 98 14.32 33.09 3.52
C LEU A 98 14.55 33.38 2.04
N VAL A 99 15.12 32.42 1.34
CA VAL A 99 15.27 32.43 -0.12
C VAL A 99 14.70 31.16 -0.73
N PRO A 100 14.37 31.12 -2.04
CA PRO A 100 14.04 29.89 -2.73
C PRO A 100 15.06 28.76 -2.44
N GLY A 101 14.55 27.59 -2.05
CA GLY A 101 15.39 26.45 -1.64
C GLY A 101 15.82 26.45 -0.17
N ALA A 102 15.40 27.44 0.63
CA ALA A 102 15.63 27.44 2.07
C ALA A 102 15.11 26.14 2.72
N ALA A 103 15.87 25.61 3.68
CA ALA A 103 15.57 24.34 4.33
C ALA A 103 14.14 24.28 4.90
N VAL A 104 13.71 25.36 5.57
CA VAL A 104 12.36 25.47 6.14
C VAL A 104 11.24 25.36 5.09
N LEU A 105 11.47 25.89 3.87
CA LEU A 105 10.51 25.80 2.78
C LEU A 105 10.46 24.38 2.20
N ALA A 106 11.62 23.74 2.06
CA ALA A 106 11.71 22.36 1.58
C ALA A 106 11.11 21.36 2.58
N ASP A 107 11.31 21.58 3.87
CA ASP A 107 10.68 20.79 4.93
C ASP A 107 9.16 20.90 4.85
N ALA A 108 8.63 22.12 4.73
CA ALA A 108 7.18 22.33 4.57
C ALA A 108 6.61 21.61 3.33
N ASP A 109 7.30 21.69 2.19
CA ASP A 109 6.89 21.01 0.95
C ASP A 109 6.94 19.48 1.09
N SER A 110 7.99 18.94 1.73
CA SER A 110 8.12 17.51 2.01
C SER A 110 6.99 16.97 2.89
N GLU A 111 6.61 17.72 3.93
CA GLU A 111 5.49 17.35 4.80
C GLU A 111 4.15 17.37 4.06
N LEU A 112 3.95 18.37 3.20
CA LEU A 112 2.78 18.43 2.33
C LEU A 112 2.75 17.25 1.34
N GLY A 113 3.90 16.88 0.76
CA GLY A 113 4.04 15.70 -0.08
C GLY A 113 3.67 14.40 0.66
N THR A 114 4.09 14.27 1.92
CA THR A 114 3.74 13.14 2.79
C THR A 114 2.24 13.05 3.06
N LEU A 115 1.58 14.19 3.29
CA LEU A 115 0.11 14.25 3.43
C LEU A 115 -0.60 13.78 2.15
N TYR A 116 -0.18 14.27 0.98
CA TYR A 116 -0.75 13.86 -0.29
C TYR A 116 -0.55 12.37 -0.57
N LEU A 117 0.64 11.83 -0.29
CA LEU A 117 0.93 10.41 -0.41
C LEU A 117 0.00 9.58 0.49
N ALA A 118 -0.09 9.93 1.78
CA ALA A 118 -0.94 9.22 2.73
C ALA A 118 -2.42 9.25 2.33
N ALA A 119 -2.93 10.42 1.93
CA ALA A 119 -4.30 10.58 1.46
C ALA A 119 -4.57 9.77 0.18
N THR A 120 -3.65 9.80 -0.78
CA THR A 120 -3.76 9.07 -2.06
C THR A 120 -3.79 7.56 -1.83
N VAL A 121 -2.87 7.04 -1.02
CA VAL A 121 -2.82 5.60 -0.70
C VAL A 121 -4.07 5.17 0.06
N ALA A 122 -4.52 5.95 1.06
CA ALA A 122 -5.74 5.66 1.79
C ALA A 122 -6.97 5.63 0.87
N ALA A 123 -7.12 6.64 0.00
CA ALA A 123 -8.20 6.70 -0.98
C ALA A 123 -8.17 5.49 -1.93
N LEU A 124 -7.00 5.15 -2.48
CA LEU A 124 -6.84 3.99 -3.35
C LEU A 124 -7.26 2.68 -2.67
N VAL A 125 -6.82 2.47 -1.43
CA VAL A 125 -7.13 1.26 -0.65
C VAL A 125 -8.63 1.16 -0.37
N VAL A 126 -9.27 2.26 0.01
CA VAL A 126 -10.72 2.31 0.24
C VAL A 126 -11.51 2.07 -1.05
N LEU A 127 -11.12 2.72 -2.15
CA LEU A 127 -11.79 2.57 -3.45
C LEU A 127 -11.68 1.12 -3.97
N VAL A 128 -10.48 0.55 -3.95
CA VAL A 128 -10.24 -0.84 -4.36
C VAL A 128 -10.97 -1.82 -3.44
N GLY A 129 -10.94 -1.59 -2.12
CA GLY A 129 -11.65 -2.40 -1.13
C GLY A 129 -13.17 -2.37 -1.32
N GLY A 130 -13.74 -1.18 -1.54
CA GLY A 130 -15.16 -0.97 -1.82
C GLY A 130 -15.60 -1.64 -3.11
N TRP A 131 -14.83 -1.47 -4.19
CA TRP A 131 -15.07 -2.14 -5.47
C TRP A 131 -15.02 -3.67 -5.34
N GLN A 132 -14.04 -4.21 -4.62
CA GLN A 132 -13.93 -5.65 -4.36
C GLN A 132 -15.13 -6.17 -3.56
N LEU A 133 -15.52 -5.47 -2.50
CA LEU A 133 -16.67 -5.88 -1.69
C LEU A 133 -17.97 -5.87 -2.52
N SER A 134 -18.18 -4.83 -3.32
CA SER A 134 -19.35 -4.70 -4.19
C SER A 134 -19.37 -5.79 -5.27
N SER A 135 -18.28 -5.95 -6.02
CA SER A 135 -18.18 -6.96 -7.08
C SER A 135 -18.33 -8.40 -6.56
N ARG A 136 -17.78 -8.71 -5.38
CA ARG A 136 -17.92 -10.02 -4.73
C ARG A 136 -19.33 -10.26 -4.20
N ARG A 137 -19.99 -9.24 -3.65
CA ARG A 137 -21.41 -9.33 -3.24
C ARG A 137 -22.31 -9.56 -4.45
N HIS A 138 -22.07 -8.83 -5.53
CA HIS A 138 -22.80 -9.01 -6.78
C HIS A 138 -22.60 -10.43 -7.34
N ALA A 139 -21.37 -10.95 -7.36
CA ALA A 139 -21.10 -12.32 -7.79
C ALA A 139 -21.81 -13.37 -6.92
N ALA A 140 -21.86 -13.18 -5.60
CA ALA A 140 -22.54 -14.09 -4.67
C ALA A 140 -24.07 -14.02 -4.76
N ALA A 141 -24.64 -12.91 -5.22
CA ALA A 141 -26.08 -12.74 -5.39
C ALA A 141 -26.63 -13.42 -6.66
N ARG A 142 -25.75 -13.90 -7.56
CA ARG A 142 -26.18 -14.55 -8.80
C ARG A 142 -26.79 -15.93 -8.55
N PRO A 143 -27.67 -16.41 -9.46
CA PRO A 143 -28.22 -17.76 -9.39
C PRO A 143 -27.11 -18.81 -9.29
N ALA A 144 -27.32 -19.80 -8.41
CA ALA A 144 -26.37 -20.88 -8.18
C ALA A 144 -26.69 -22.08 -9.07
N ARG A 145 -25.64 -22.76 -9.56
CA ARG A 145 -25.74 -24.01 -10.32
C ARG A 145 -24.72 -25.02 -9.84
N SER A 146 -25.09 -26.31 -9.91
CA SER A 146 -24.21 -27.39 -9.51
C SER A 146 -23.16 -27.65 -10.58
N VAL A 147 -21.88 -27.61 -10.21
CA VAL A 147 -20.75 -27.86 -11.11
C VAL A 147 -19.78 -28.82 -10.43
N PRO A 148 -19.37 -29.91 -11.09
CA PRO A 148 -18.29 -30.75 -10.60
C PRO A 148 -16.96 -30.01 -10.74
N VAL A 149 -16.20 -29.94 -9.65
CA VAL A 149 -14.91 -29.26 -9.58
C VAL A 149 -13.88 -30.10 -8.86
N ARG A 150 -12.61 -29.81 -9.12
CA ARG A 150 -11.49 -30.22 -8.26
C ARG A 150 -10.80 -29.00 -7.68
N ARG A 151 -10.36 -29.10 -6.42
CA ARG A 151 -9.47 -28.09 -5.85
C ARG A 151 -8.06 -28.28 -6.35
N VAL A 152 -7.48 -27.18 -6.80
CA VAL A 152 -6.08 -27.09 -7.16
C VAL A 152 -5.44 -25.93 -6.40
N ARG A 153 -4.30 -26.17 -5.75
CA ARG A 153 -3.44 -25.11 -5.20
C ARG A 153 -2.31 -24.85 -6.18
N ILE A 154 -2.09 -23.59 -6.54
CA ILE A 154 -1.02 -23.19 -7.45
C ILE A 154 -0.11 -22.19 -6.75
N GLN A 155 1.18 -22.53 -6.68
CA GLN A 155 2.22 -21.68 -6.12
C GLN A 155 3.01 -21.00 -7.23
N SER A 156 3.06 -19.65 -7.18
CA SER A 156 3.84 -18.80 -8.06
C SER A 156 4.75 -17.91 -7.22
N GLY A 157 6.04 -18.23 -7.19
CA GLY A 157 7.01 -17.58 -6.30
C GLY A 157 6.65 -17.76 -4.83
N LEU A 158 6.53 -16.65 -4.12
CA LEU A 158 6.21 -16.59 -2.68
C LEU A 158 4.71 -16.70 -2.38
N ILE A 159 3.85 -16.67 -3.40
CA ILE A 159 2.40 -16.65 -3.22
C ILE A 159 1.82 -17.98 -3.71
N ALA A 160 1.07 -18.65 -2.85
CA ALA A 160 0.17 -19.73 -3.25
C ALA A 160 -1.27 -19.22 -3.31
N ARG A 161 -2.07 -19.83 -4.18
CA ARG A 161 -3.47 -19.47 -4.39
C ARG A 161 -4.32 -20.70 -4.62
N SER A 162 -5.53 -20.69 -4.07
CA SER A 162 -6.53 -21.73 -4.30
C SER A 162 -7.32 -21.47 -5.57
N TRP A 163 -7.51 -22.53 -6.35
CA TRP A 163 -8.31 -22.57 -7.56
C TRP A 163 -9.28 -23.74 -7.49
N LEU A 164 -10.42 -23.58 -8.16
CA LEU A 164 -11.33 -24.67 -8.48
C LEU A 164 -11.34 -24.85 -9.99
N GLU A 165 -11.00 -26.04 -10.45
CA GLU A 165 -11.06 -26.39 -11.86
C GLU A 165 -12.35 -27.15 -12.14
N THR A 166 -13.11 -26.73 -13.14
CA THR A 166 -14.34 -27.42 -13.52
C THR A 166 -14.02 -28.69 -14.29
N GLU A 167 -14.67 -29.80 -13.95
CA GLU A 167 -14.51 -31.08 -14.66
C GLU A 167 -15.26 -31.08 -16.00
N THR A 168 -16.27 -30.22 -16.16
CA THR A 168 -17.01 -30.09 -17.41
C THR A 168 -16.21 -29.37 -18.49
N ALA A 169 -16.17 -29.92 -19.69
CA ALA A 169 -15.63 -29.24 -20.86
C ALA A 169 -16.54 -28.08 -21.31
N PRO A 170 -16.00 -26.92 -21.67
CA PRO A 170 -14.58 -26.56 -21.60
C PRO A 170 -14.15 -26.22 -20.16
N HIS A 171 -12.98 -26.71 -19.75
CA HIS A 171 -12.46 -26.47 -18.40
C HIS A 171 -12.33 -24.97 -18.07
N ARG A 172 -12.64 -24.62 -16.83
CA ARG A 172 -12.53 -23.27 -16.28
C ARG A 172 -11.84 -23.31 -14.94
N TRP A 173 -10.99 -22.32 -14.73
CA TRP A 173 -10.19 -22.15 -13.53
C TRP A 173 -10.76 -20.97 -12.75
N ILE A 174 -11.40 -21.28 -11.63
CA ILE A 174 -12.09 -20.32 -10.78
C ILE A 174 -11.19 -20.01 -9.58
N PRO A 175 -10.58 -18.82 -9.50
CA PRO A 175 -9.77 -18.48 -8.35
C PRO A 175 -10.64 -18.07 -7.17
N VAL A 176 -10.46 -18.72 -6.03
CA VAL A 176 -11.22 -18.46 -4.80
C VAL A 176 -10.30 -17.93 -3.70
N HIS A 177 -10.85 -17.23 -2.72
CA HIS A 177 -10.08 -16.97 -1.49
C HIS A 177 -9.96 -18.25 -0.69
N PHE A 178 -8.84 -18.39 0.00
CA PHE A 178 -8.64 -19.51 0.89
C PHE A 178 -9.67 -19.54 2.02
N ASP A 179 -10.26 -20.71 2.21
CA ASP A 179 -11.02 -21.10 3.39
C ASP A 179 -10.61 -22.54 3.75
N PRO A 180 -10.45 -22.89 5.04
CA PRO A 180 -10.05 -24.24 5.42
C PRO A 180 -10.92 -25.35 4.83
N VAL A 181 -12.21 -25.10 4.56
CA VAL A 181 -13.11 -26.08 3.92
C VAL A 181 -12.55 -26.60 2.58
N LEU A 182 -11.79 -25.78 1.87
CA LEU A 182 -11.13 -26.16 0.62
C LEU A 182 -10.14 -27.30 0.81
N VAL A 183 -9.45 -27.38 1.94
CA VAL A 183 -8.46 -28.45 2.19
C VAL A 183 -9.13 -29.81 2.36
N GLY A 184 -10.36 -29.84 2.89
CA GLY A 184 -11.16 -31.06 3.04
C GLY A 184 -11.99 -31.43 1.81
N LEU A 185 -12.02 -30.59 0.77
CA LEU A 185 -12.85 -30.83 -0.41
C LEU A 185 -12.36 -32.09 -1.15
N PRO A 186 -13.18 -33.14 -1.31
CA PRO A 186 -12.81 -34.31 -2.08
C PRO A 186 -12.59 -33.94 -3.55
N SER A 187 -11.83 -34.77 -4.26
CA SER A 187 -11.52 -34.55 -5.68
C SER A 187 -11.95 -35.77 -6.50
N PRO A 188 -13.02 -35.68 -7.33
CA PRO A 188 -13.86 -34.50 -7.60
C PRO A 188 -14.95 -34.25 -6.54
N ALA A 189 -15.46 -33.02 -6.47
CA ALA A 189 -16.61 -32.63 -5.65
C ALA A 189 -17.63 -31.82 -6.46
N THR A 190 -18.92 -31.99 -6.16
CA THR A 190 -19.97 -31.12 -6.74
C THR A 190 -20.21 -29.93 -5.82
N VAL A 191 -20.02 -28.72 -6.35
CA VAL A 191 -20.19 -27.45 -5.61
C VAL A 191 -21.24 -26.57 -6.28
N ARG A 192 -21.78 -25.60 -5.54
CA ARG A 192 -22.72 -24.62 -6.06
C ARG A 192 -21.97 -23.38 -6.53
N VAL A 193 -21.96 -23.09 -7.82
CA VAL A 193 -21.32 -21.91 -8.39
C VAL A 193 -22.37 -20.83 -8.67
N HIS A 194 -22.19 -19.65 -8.10
CA HIS A 194 -23.04 -18.48 -8.33
C HIS A 194 -22.57 -17.72 -9.58
N GLY A 195 -23.43 -17.71 -10.60
CA GLY A 195 -23.10 -17.24 -11.94
C GLY A 195 -22.59 -18.33 -12.88
N ASP A 196 -22.12 -17.93 -14.06
CA ASP A 196 -21.70 -18.82 -15.13
C ASP A 196 -20.19 -18.74 -15.40
N PRO A 197 -19.32 -19.67 -14.94
CA PRO A 197 -17.89 -19.66 -15.26
C PRO A 197 -17.51 -19.64 -16.76
N LEU A 198 -18.44 -19.92 -17.68
CA LEU A 198 -18.21 -19.78 -19.13
C LEU A 198 -18.45 -18.35 -19.63
N ARG A 199 -19.26 -17.55 -18.95
CA ARG A 199 -19.70 -16.20 -19.38
C ARG A 199 -19.24 -15.10 -18.42
N ASP A 200 -19.32 -15.37 -17.13
CA ASP A 200 -19.06 -14.44 -16.06
C ASP A 200 -17.58 -14.39 -15.69
N ARG A 201 -17.07 -13.16 -15.60
CA ARG A 201 -15.69 -12.91 -15.18
C ARG A 201 -15.45 -13.25 -13.72
N LEU A 202 -16.42 -13.00 -12.83
CA LEU A 202 -16.34 -13.29 -11.40
C LEU A 202 -17.50 -14.20 -11.01
N VAL A 203 -17.19 -15.28 -10.31
CA VAL A 203 -18.18 -16.23 -9.80
C VAL A 203 -17.85 -16.55 -8.34
N ALA A 204 -18.87 -16.64 -7.48
CA ALA A 204 -18.70 -17.11 -6.12
C ALA A 204 -19.00 -18.61 -6.06
N VAL A 205 -18.43 -19.32 -5.08
CA VAL A 205 -18.64 -20.76 -4.95
C VAL A 205 -19.09 -21.08 -3.55
N ASP A 206 -20.23 -21.74 -3.40
CA ASP A 206 -20.72 -22.27 -2.15
C ASP A 206 -20.26 -23.73 -1.99
N VAL A 207 -19.51 -23.96 -0.91
CA VAL A 207 -19.02 -25.26 -0.45
C VAL A 207 -19.58 -25.50 0.94
N GLU A 208 -20.42 -26.53 1.09
CA GLU A 208 -21.03 -26.92 2.38
C GLU A 208 -21.75 -25.75 3.10
N GLY A 209 -22.45 -24.89 2.36
CA GLY A 209 -23.15 -23.72 2.90
C GLY A 209 -22.24 -22.52 3.17
N ARG A 210 -20.95 -22.59 2.80
CA ARG A 210 -19.98 -21.49 2.92
C ARG A 210 -19.69 -20.89 1.55
N VAL A 211 -20.08 -19.63 1.38
CA VAL A 211 -19.77 -18.87 0.17
C VAL A 211 -18.30 -18.42 0.18
N LEU A 212 -17.53 -19.01 -0.73
CA LEU A 212 -16.17 -18.64 -1.09
C LEU A 212 -16.20 -17.51 -2.13
N HIS A 213 -15.65 -16.36 -1.77
CA HIS A 213 -15.60 -15.22 -2.68
C HIS A 213 -14.50 -15.38 -3.73
N PRO A 214 -14.73 -14.93 -4.98
CA PRO A 214 -13.70 -14.95 -6.01
C PRO A 214 -12.51 -14.11 -5.58
N SER A 215 -11.31 -14.64 -5.73
CA SER A 215 -10.06 -13.86 -5.53
C SER A 215 -9.64 -13.13 -6.80
N GLY A 216 -10.29 -13.39 -7.94
CA GLY A 216 -9.94 -12.83 -9.23
C GLY A 216 -10.82 -13.36 -10.36
N PRO A 217 -10.49 -13.05 -11.62
CA PRO A 217 -11.29 -13.46 -12.76
C PRO A 217 -11.11 -14.93 -13.09
N VAL A 218 -12.21 -15.58 -13.52
CA VAL A 218 -12.20 -16.94 -14.09
C VAL A 218 -11.25 -16.99 -15.29
N ARG A 219 -10.47 -18.07 -15.39
CA ARG A 219 -9.50 -18.29 -16.47
C ARG A 219 -9.88 -19.48 -17.33
N THR A 220 -9.56 -19.37 -18.62
CA THR A 220 -9.73 -20.43 -19.63
C THR A 220 -8.52 -21.33 -19.77
N ARG A 221 -7.38 -20.94 -19.18
CA ARG A 221 -6.11 -21.66 -19.23
C ARG A 221 -5.62 -21.93 -17.82
N GLU A 222 -4.84 -23.00 -17.67
CA GLU A 222 -4.18 -23.35 -16.42
C GLU A 222 -3.29 -22.19 -15.93
N PRO A 223 -3.41 -21.77 -14.67
CA PRO A 223 -2.56 -20.75 -14.09
C PRO A 223 -1.10 -21.23 -14.02
N ARG A 224 -0.16 -20.32 -14.28
CA ARG A 224 1.28 -20.63 -14.19
C ARG A 224 1.69 -20.87 -12.72
N GLY A 225 2.43 -21.95 -12.47
CA GLY A 225 3.04 -22.22 -11.18
C GLY A 225 3.15 -23.71 -10.86
N ARG A 226 3.64 -24.04 -9.67
CA ARG A 226 3.66 -25.41 -9.16
C ARG A 226 2.27 -25.78 -8.68
N ARG A 227 1.74 -26.86 -9.23
CA ARG A 227 0.41 -27.38 -8.93
C ARG A 227 0.44 -28.39 -7.79
N THR A 228 -0.58 -28.38 -6.94
CA THR A 228 -0.82 -29.37 -5.88
C THR A 228 -2.32 -29.63 -5.79
N ASP A 229 -2.71 -30.88 -5.98
CA ASP A 229 -4.11 -31.31 -5.97
C ASP A 229 -4.51 -31.87 -4.60
N ASN A 230 -5.80 -31.84 -4.30
CA ASN A 230 -6.35 -32.48 -3.12
C ASN A 230 -6.40 -34.01 -3.25
N PRO A 231 -6.37 -34.75 -2.14
CA PRO A 231 -6.63 -36.18 -2.14
C PRO A 231 -8.07 -36.48 -2.60
N ALA A 232 -8.29 -37.69 -3.12
CA ALA A 232 -9.61 -38.15 -3.57
C ALA A 232 -10.63 -38.18 -2.41
N ALA A 233 -10.19 -38.54 -1.20
CA ALA A 233 -11.00 -38.55 0.01
C ALA A 233 -10.26 -37.86 1.17
N PRO A 234 -10.93 -37.02 1.98
CA PRO A 234 -10.35 -36.47 3.19
C PRO A 234 -10.21 -37.56 4.27
N ASP A 235 -9.05 -37.61 4.91
CA ASP A 235 -8.74 -38.49 6.03
C ASP A 235 -8.66 -37.70 7.37
N ALA A 236 -8.43 -38.39 8.49
CA ALA A 236 -8.27 -37.75 9.79
C ALA A 236 -7.14 -36.67 9.78
N SER A 237 -6.06 -36.93 9.05
CA SER A 237 -4.94 -35.99 8.92
C SER A 237 -5.34 -34.70 8.16
N THR A 238 -6.27 -34.80 7.22
CA THR A 238 -6.87 -33.66 6.50
C THR A 238 -7.70 -32.79 7.43
N ILE A 239 -8.53 -33.40 8.30
CA ILE A 239 -9.33 -32.67 9.29
C ILE A 239 -8.44 -31.89 10.26
N GLU A 240 -7.38 -32.52 10.77
CA GLU A 240 -6.42 -31.83 11.63
C GLU A 240 -5.73 -30.67 10.90
N ARG A 241 -5.39 -30.85 9.62
CA ARG A 241 -4.76 -29.81 8.80
C ARG A 241 -5.70 -28.63 8.62
N MET A 242 -6.98 -28.86 8.36
CA MET A 242 -8.00 -27.81 8.29
C MET A 242 -8.05 -27.00 9.59
N ALA A 243 -8.08 -27.67 10.75
CA ALA A 243 -8.10 -27.03 12.06
C ALA A 243 -6.84 -26.17 12.30
N ARG A 244 -5.64 -26.69 11.95
CA ARG A 244 -4.37 -25.94 12.03
C ARG A 244 -4.32 -24.71 11.13
N LEU A 245 -5.04 -24.75 10.00
CA LEU A 245 -5.07 -23.66 9.03
C LEU A 245 -6.13 -22.61 9.36
N ALA A 246 -7.13 -22.91 10.19
CA ALA A 246 -8.22 -22.00 10.54
C ALA A 246 -7.80 -20.64 11.14
N PRO A 247 -6.79 -20.54 12.02
CA PRO A 247 -6.39 -19.28 12.62
C PRO A 247 -5.79 -18.28 11.60
N LEU A 248 -6.18 -17.00 11.70
CA LEU A 248 -5.62 -15.93 10.87
C LEU A 248 -4.10 -15.75 11.03
N ARG A 249 -3.55 -16.09 12.20
CA ARG A 249 -2.09 -16.07 12.44
C ARG A 249 -1.32 -16.90 11.41
N ARG A 250 -1.90 -18.01 10.93
CA ARG A 250 -1.29 -18.84 9.90
C ARG A 250 -1.27 -18.16 8.53
N GLN A 251 -2.30 -17.36 8.24
CA GLN A 251 -2.34 -16.49 7.06
C GLN A 251 -1.19 -15.49 7.08
N PHE A 252 -1.07 -14.72 8.17
CA PHE A 252 0.00 -13.71 8.32
C PHE A 252 1.39 -14.32 8.19
N ARG A 253 1.62 -15.52 8.76
CA ARG A 253 2.90 -16.23 8.62
C ARG A 253 3.19 -16.62 7.17
N ALA A 254 2.18 -17.06 6.42
CA ALA A 254 2.34 -17.41 5.01
C ALA A 254 2.63 -16.18 4.14
N ASP A 255 2.08 -15.03 4.50
CA ASP A 255 2.27 -13.77 3.78
C ASP A 255 3.48 -12.96 4.26
N LEU A 256 4.13 -13.34 5.37
CA LEU A 256 5.29 -12.67 5.94
C LEU A 256 6.45 -12.47 4.94
N PRO A 257 6.76 -13.43 4.03
CA PRO A 257 7.79 -13.22 3.02
C PRO A 257 7.53 -12.02 2.09
N LEU A 258 6.28 -11.56 1.96
CA LEU A 258 5.94 -10.37 1.17
C LEU A 258 6.35 -9.06 1.84
N LEU A 259 6.77 -9.09 3.11
CA LEU A 259 7.34 -7.93 3.79
C LEU A 259 8.81 -7.71 3.44
N LEU A 260 9.54 -8.75 2.98
CA LEU A 260 10.98 -8.67 2.74
C LEU A 260 11.40 -7.58 1.74
N PRO A 261 10.67 -7.31 0.64
CA PRO A 261 11.05 -6.24 -0.28
C PRO A 261 10.88 -4.83 0.30
N ALA A 262 10.03 -4.65 1.33
CA ALA A 262 9.70 -3.34 1.87
C ALA A 262 10.92 -2.57 2.43
N PRO A 263 11.74 -3.12 3.36
CA PRO A 263 12.91 -2.41 3.86
C PRO A 263 14.00 -2.17 2.81
N ILE A 264 14.10 -3.05 1.81
CA ILE A 264 15.08 -2.91 0.72
C ILE A 264 14.66 -1.75 -0.19
N ALA A 265 13.39 -1.73 -0.62
CA ALA A 265 12.85 -0.65 -1.43
C ALA A 265 12.87 0.70 -0.68
N ALA A 266 12.54 0.69 0.61
CA ALA A 266 12.63 1.87 1.45
C ALA A 266 14.07 2.38 1.58
N LEU A 267 15.06 1.50 1.73
CA LEU A 267 16.47 1.87 1.82
C LEU A 267 16.95 2.52 0.52
N LEU A 268 16.63 1.92 -0.63
CA LEU A 268 16.98 2.49 -1.93
C LEU A 268 16.38 3.88 -2.10
N TRP A 269 15.11 4.05 -1.74
CA TRP A 269 14.44 5.34 -1.77
C TRP A 269 15.14 6.38 -0.88
N THR A 270 15.40 6.04 0.39
CA THR A 270 16.02 6.98 1.33
C THR A 270 17.44 7.36 0.96
N VAL A 271 18.20 6.46 0.33
CA VAL A 271 19.56 6.78 -0.16
C VAL A 271 19.50 7.77 -1.32
N VAL A 272 18.52 7.61 -2.22
CA VAL A 272 18.34 8.52 -3.37
C VAL A 272 17.85 9.90 -2.93
N ASP A 273 16.92 9.96 -1.99
CA ASP A 273 16.36 11.22 -1.48
C ASP A 273 17.24 11.91 -0.42
N GLY A 274 18.36 11.30 0.00
CA GLY A 274 19.17 11.80 1.11
C GLY A 274 18.42 11.82 2.46
N ALA A 275 17.39 10.98 2.59
CA ALA A 275 16.47 10.99 3.72
C ALA A 275 16.99 10.17 4.91
N GLY A 276 16.50 10.50 6.11
CA GLY A 276 16.92 9.87 7.37
C GLY A 276 16.23 8.55 7.71
N ILE A 277 16.58 8.03 8.89
CA ILE A 277 16.03 6.78 9.45
C ILE A 277 14.52 6.83 9.66
N THR A 278 13.96 8.02 9.91
CA THR A 278 12.53 8.26 10.07
C THR A 278 11.78 7.95 8.79
N THR A 279 12.22 8.53 7.67
CA THR A 279 11.68 8.27 6.33
C THR A 279 11.82 6.80 5.95
N TRP A 280 12.96 6.18 6.26
CA TRP A 280 13.17 4.76 5.98
C TRP A 280 12.16 3.89 6.72
N THR A 281 11.93 4.17 8.01
CA THR A 281 10.98 3.43 8.85
C THR A 281 9.54 3.62 8.37
N ALA A 282 9.16 4.87 8.05
CA ALA A 282 7.84 5.23 7.51
C ALA A 282 7.55 4.50 6.19
N THR A 283 8.48 4.58 5.23
CA THR A 283 8.35 3.92 3.93
C THR A 283 8.32 2.40 4.05
N THR A 284 9.15 1.82 4.93
CA THR A 284 9.14 0.38 5.21
C THR A 284 7.79 -0.07 5.76
N ALA A 285 7.24 0.66 6.73
CA ALA A 285 5.94 0.34 7.32
C ALA A 285 4.81 0.42 6.28
N LEU A 286 4.80 1.46 5.45
CA LEU A 286 3.80 1.66 4.40
C LEU A 286 3.86 0.54 3.34
N LEU A 287 5.05 0.27 2.80
CA LEU A 287 5.25 -0.78 1.80
C LEU A 287 4.94 -2.17 2.36
N GLY A 288 5.31 -2.43 3.61
CA GLY A 288 4.99 -3.69 4.29
C GLY A 288 3.48 -3.88 4.47
N ALA A 289 2.77 -2.86 4.94
CA ALA A 289 1.32 -2.89 5.05
C ALA A 289 0.65 -3.12 3.69
N LEU A 290 1.11 -2.45 2.64
CA LEU A 290 0.64 -2.66 1.26
C LEU A 290 0.93 -4.07 0.74
N GLY A 291 2.08 -4.66 1.07
CA GLY A 291 2.42 -6.04 0.72
C GLY A 291 1.41 -7.05 1.27
N LEU A 292 1.06 -6.93 2.57
CA LEU A 292 0.03 -7.77 3.20
C LEU A 292 -1.36 -7.50 2.63
N TRP A 293 -1.68 -6.23 2.36
CA TRP A 293 -2.95 -5.86 1.73
C TRP A 293 -3.09 -6.45 0.32
N LEU A 294 -2.02 -6.43 -0.49
CA LEU A 294 -1.98 -7.07 -1.80
C LEU A 294 -2.12 -8.60 -1.72
N ALA A 295 -1.53 -9.23 -0.71
CA ALA A 295 -1.70 -10.66 -0.45
C ALA A 295 -3.19 -11.01 -0.18
N ALA A 296 -3.83 -10.22 0.69
CA ALA A 296 -5.24 -10.34 0.99
C ALA A 296 -6.13 -10.11 -0.24
N LEU A 297 -5.79 -9.11 -1.06
CA LEU A 297 -6.51 -8.79 -2.30
C LEU A 297 -6.46 -9.95 -3.31
N ARG A 298 -5.29 -10.58 -3.44
CA ARG A 298 -5.04 -11.70 -4.36
C ARG A 298 -5.55 -13.05 -3.85
N GLY A 299 -5.92 -13.13 -2.57
CA GLY A 299 -6.44 -14.34 -1.93
C GLY A 299 -5.38 -15.43 -1.74
N SER A 300 -4.30 -15.09 -1.02
CA SER A 300 -3.23 -16.04 -0.69
C SER A 300 -3.73 -17.28 0.07
N ASP A 301 -3.10 -18.43 -0.20
CA ASP A 301 -3.42 -19.74 0.38
C ASP A 301 -2.27 -20.20 1.31
N PRO A 302 -2.50 -20.28 2.64
CA PRO A 302 -1.50 -20.65 3.64
C PRO A 302 -1.35 -22.17 3.87
N SER A 303 -2.08 -23.00 3.11
CA SER A 303 -2.06 -24.47 3.21
C SER A 303 -0.78 -25.11 2.68
#